data_AF-A0A6B9YGE8-F1
#
_entry.id   AF-A0A6B9YGE8-F1
#
_cell.length_a   1.000
_cell.length_b   1.000
_cell.length_c   1.000
_cell.angle_alpha   90.00
_cell.angle_beta   90.00
_cell.angle_gamma   90.00
#
_symmetry.space_group_name_H-M   'P 1'
#
loop_
_entity.id
_entity.type
_entity.pdbx_description
1 polymer ?
#
loop_
_entity_poly.entity_id
_entity_poly.type
_entity_poly.pdbx_seq_one_letter_code
_entity_poly.pdbx_strand_id
1 'polypeptide(L)'
;MTIIIPTIAVFIISFLLLSVWIYKNEKEEIKKKKGKIFAVMATAFILALAPTAVIGLVLFALFGSTNLVNTIFSLDISTSTLMLLTVSLVIYLYTIDSLLSLLVEHIMGRVNIFNHLILLLIRILAFYTIGLIFDLNQKSNVILAVIVAFIILLFEAFNNKKEEGNTNG
;
A
#
# COMPACT_ATOMS: atom_id res chain seq x y z
N MET A 1 7.88 -8.91 15.82
CA MET A 1 9.02 -7.96 15.89
C MET A 1 9.04 -6.96 14.73
N THR A 2 8.50 -7.30 13.56
CA THR A 2 8.52 -6.47 12.33
C THR A 2 7.81 -5.11 12.43
N ILE A 3 6.72 -4.95 13.19
CA ILE A 3 6.03 -3.65 13.39
C ILE A 3 6.62 -2.83 14.54
N ILE A 4 7.12 -3.48 15.59
CA ILE A 4 7.55 -2.79 16.82
C ILE A 4 8.75 -1.87 16.53
N ILE A 5 9.72 -2.36 15.76
CA ILE A 5 10.92 -1.60 15.39
C ILE A 5 10.58 -0.31 14.62
N PRO A 6 9.80 -0.34 13.51
CA PRO A 6 9.45 0.89 12.80
C PRO A 6 8.56 1.81 13.64
N THR A 7 7.66 1.31 14.49
CA THR A 7 6.88 2.16 15.39
C THR A 7 7.76 2.89 16.41
N ILE A 8 8.76 2.21 16.98
CA ILE A 8 9.75 2.85 17.87
C ILE A 8 10.58 3.89 17.11
N ALA A 9 11.00 3.59 15.88
CA ALA A 9 11.74 4.54 15.06
C ALA A 9 10.93 5.81 14.79
N VAL A 10 9.65 5.68 14.43
CA VAL A 10 8.73 6.80 14.25
C VAL A 10 8.59 7.63 15.52
N PHE A 11 8.49 6.96 16.69
CA PHE A 11 8.44 7.63 17.97
C PHE A 11 9.69 8.46 18.24
N ILE A 12 10.89 7.87 18.06
CA ILE A 12 12.17 8.56 18.29
C ILE A 12 12.30 9.77 17.36
N ILE A 13 12.00 9.62 16.07
CA ILE A 13 12.09 10.71 15.10
C ILE A 13 11.11 11.83 15.45
N SER A 14 9.85 11.50 15.75
CA SER A 14 8.82 12.46 16.16
C SER A 14 9.22 13.20 17.43
N PHE A 15 9.71 12.46 18.42
CA PHE A 15 10.18 13.01 19.68
C PHE A 15 11.35 13.97 19.50
N LEU A 16 12.36 13.61 18.70
CA LEU A 16 13.50 14.47 18.42
C LEU A 16 13.08 15.76 17.70
N LEU A 17 12.25 15.65 16.66
CA LEU A 17 11.74 16.80 15.92
C LEU A 17 10.95 17.76 16.82
N LEU A 18 10.02 17.24 17.62
CA LEU A 18 9.21 18.03 18.54
C LEU A 18 10.05 18.64 19.66
N SER A 19 11.01 17.89 20.21
CA SER A 19 11.93 18.39 21.24
C SER A 19 12.77 19.56 20.72
N VAL A 20 13.33 19.43 19.51
CA VAL A 20 14.11 20.50 18.88
C VAL A 20 13.23 21.73 18.60
N TRP A 21 12.00 21.51 18.12
CA TRP A 21 11.06 22.58 17.82
C TRP A 21 10.66 23.36 19.08
N ILE A 22 10.24 22.67 20.13
CA ILE A 22 9.85 23.29 21.42
C ILE A 22 11.07 23.99 22.06
N TYR A 23 12.24 23.34 22.07
CA TYR A 23 13.46 23.94 22.62
C TYR A 23 13.86 25.23 21.88
N LYS A 24 13.75 25.25 20.54
CA LYS A 24 14.07 26.44 19.75
C LYS A 24 13.11 27.59 20.08
N ASN A 25 11.84 27.29 20.35
CA ASN A 25 10.83 28.29 20.67
C ASN A 25 10.95 28.83 22.11
N GLU A 26 11.36 28.00 23.06
CA GLU A 26 11.49 28.36 24.48
C GLU A 26 12.93 28.71 24.93
N LYS A 27 13.86 28.86 23.97
CA LYS A 27 15.31 28.98 24.22
C LYS A 27 15.68 30.08 25.23
N GLU A 28 15.02 31.23 25.19
CA GLU A 28 15.31 32.34 26.11
C GLU A 28 14.85 32.07 27.54
N GLU A 29 13.75 31.36 27.71
CA GLU A 29 13.19 31.03 29.02
C GLU A 29 13.93 29.86 29.67
N ILE A 30 14.41 28.91 28.85
CA ILE A 30 15.21 27.77 29.29
C ILE A 30 16.58 28.22 29.84
N LYS A 31 17.21 29.24 29.24
CA LYS A 31 18.46 29.83 29.76
C LYS A 31 18.29 30.41 31.16
N LYS A 32 17.08 30.89 31.50
CA LYS A 32 16.78 31.51 32.81
C LYS A 32 16.43 30.49 33.89
N LYS A 33 15.86 29.32 33.53
CA LYS A 33 15.50 28.25 34.47
C LYS A 33 15.85 26.87 33.93
N LYS A 34 16.93 26.26 34.45
CA LYS A 34 17.38 24.91 34.07
C LYS A 34 16.29 23.82 34.19
N GLY A 35 15.33 23.99 35.12
CA GLY A 35 14.19 23.06 35.28
C GLY A 35 13.21 23.02 34.10
N LYS A 36 13.18 24.04 33.23
CA LYS A 36 12.30 24.03 32.04
C LYS A 36 12.70 22.99 30.99
N ILE A 37 13.96 22.53 30.99
CA ILE A 37 14.41 21.49 30.05
C ILE A 37 13.61 20.19 30.25
N PHE A 38 13.34 19.80 31.50
CA PHE A 38 12.52 18.62 31.80
C PHE A 38 11.07 18.80 31.33
N ALA A 39 10.51 20.00 31.47
CA ALA A 39 9.17 20.30 30.99
C ALA A 39 9.07 20.22 29.46
N VAL A 40 10.06 20.75 28.74
CA VAL A 40 10.18 20.65 27.27
C VAL A 40 10.28 19.19 26.82
N MET A 41 11.06 18.38 27.53
CA MET A 41 11.19 16.96 27.21
C MET A 41 9.86 16.21 27.44
N ALA A 42 9.16 16.50 28.54
CA ALA A 42 7.90 15.87 28.87
C ALA A 42 6.79 16.24 27.87
N THR A 43 6.70 17.52 27.47
CA THR A 43 5.72 17.96 26.48
C THR A 43 6.01 17.36 25.11
N ALA A 44 7.28 17.32 24.68
CA ALA A 44 7.68 16.66 23.44
C ALA A 44 7.34 15.16 23.45
N PHE A 45 7.55 14.47 24.58
CA PHE A 45 7.22 13.05 24.73
C PHE A 45 5.72 12.79 24.53
N ILE A 46 4.87 13.56 25.23
CA ILE A 46 3.42 13.42 25.13
C ILE A 46 2.94 13.76 23.71
N LEU A 47 3.45 14.84 23.10
CA LEU A 47 3.07 15.21 21.74
C LEU A 47 3.52 14.16 20.72
N ALA A 48 4.69 13.54 20.90
CA ALA A 48 5.22 12.53 19.97
C ALA A 48 4.38 11.25 19.93
N LEU A 49 3.58 10.96 20.96
CA LEU A 49 2.65 9.83 20.96
C LEU A 49 1.56 9.98 19.90
N ALA A 50 1.09 11.20 19.61
CA ALA A 50 0.03 11.43 18.63
C ALA A 50 0.42 11.01 17.19
N PRO A 51 1.50 11.54 16.58
CA PRO A 51 1.94 11.09 15.25
C PRO A 51 2.38 9.62 15.28
N THR A 52 2.95 9.14 16.38
CA THR A 52 3.30 7.72 16.54
C THR A 52 2.08 6.82 16.51
N ALA A 53 0.99 7.20 17.17
CA ALA A 53 -0.25 6.44 17.16
C ALA A 53 -0.86 6.39 15.75
N VAL A 54 -0.91 7.53 15.05
CA VAL A 54 -1.44 7.61 13.68
C VAL A 54 -0.61 6.75 12.74
N ILE A 55 0.71 6.95 12.70
CA ILE A 55 1.59 6.18 11.80
C ILE A 55 1.65 4.71 12.23
N GLY A 56 1.63 4.44 13.54
CA GLY A 56 1.60 3.08 14.10
C GLY A 56 0.36 2.31 13.67
N LEU A 57 -0.81 2.95 13.66
CA LEU A 57 -2.05 2.35 13.14
C LEU A 57 -1.95 2.06 11.64
N VAL A 58 -1.36 2.97 10.85
CA VAL A 58 -1.14 2.75 9.41
C VAL A 58 -0.19 1.57 9.18
N LEU A 59 0.93 1.51 9.89
CA LEU A 59 1.87 0.38 9.83
C LEU A 59 1.18 -0.92 10.25
N PHE A 60 0.39 -0.89 11.32
CA PHE A 60 -0.38 -2.04 11.76
C PHE A 60 -1.36 -2.51 10.68
N ALA A 61 -2.08 -1.62 10.02
CA ALA A 61 -2.98 -1.97 8.93
C ALA A 61 -2.22 -2.59 7.74
N LEU A 62 -1.08 -2.03 7.35
CA LEU A 62 -0.29 -2.53 6.22
C LEU A 62 0.35 -3.90 6.49
N PHE A 63 1.09 -4.03 7.59
CA PHE A 63 1.75 -5.29 7.95
C PHE A 63 0.74 -6.34 8.43
N GLY A 64 -0.31 -5.91 9.15
CA GLY A 64 -1.39 -6.78 9.62
C GLY A 64 -2.20 -7.37 8.47
N SER A 65 -2.56 -6.57 7.47
CA SER A 65 -3.25 -7.07 6.27
C SER A 65 -2.36 -8.06 5.49
N THR A 66 -1.09 -7.76 5.33
CA THR A 66 -0.13 -8.66 4.67
C THR A 66 -0.03 -10.01 5.38
N ASN A 67 0.09 -10.01 6.72
CA ASN A 67 0.13 -11.24 7.52
C ASN A 67 -1.20 -12.01 7.48
N LEU A 68 -2.34 -11.32 7.55
CA LEU A 68 -3.66 -11.94 7.44
C LEU A 68 -3.82 -12.64 6.08
N VAL A 69 -3.48 -11.96 4.98
CA VAL A 69 -3.53 -12.55 3.64
C VAL A 69 -2.59 -13.75 3.54
N ASN A 70 -1.36 -13.63 4.05
CA ASN A 70 -0.40 -14.74 4.03
C ASN A 70 -0.90 -15.95 4.83
N THR A 71 -1.62 -15.74 5.93
CA THR A 71 -2.18 -16.80 6.77
C THR A 71 -3.42 -17.45 6.13
N ILE A 72 -4.38 -16.64 5.66
CA ILE A 72 -5.64 -17.12 5.08
C ILE A 72 -5.39 -17.94 3.81
N PHE A 73 -4.47 -17.47 2.97
CA PHE A 73 -4.21 -18.06 1.66
C PHE A 73 -2.93 -18.90 1.62
N SER A 74 -2.21 -19.01 2.76
CA SER A 74 -0.96 -19.78 2.86
C SER A 74 0.05 -19.45 1.75
N LEU A 75 0.24 -18.15 1.47
CA LEU A 75 1.05 -17.67 0.35
C LEU A 75 2.53 -18.03 0.50
N ASP A 76 3.04 -18.11 1.73
CA ASP A 76 4.45 -18.41 2.03
C ASP A 76 5.43 -17.53 1.23
N ILE A 77 5.11 -16.23 1.13
CA ILE A 77 5.92 -15.25 0.39
C ILE A 77 6.58 -14.30 1.38
N SER A 78 7.88 -14.05 1.17
CA SER A 78 8.62 -13.07 1.94
C SER A 78 8.11 -11.64 1.69
N THR A 79 8.16 -10.76 2.71
CA THR A 79 7.75 -9.36 2.57
C THR A 79 8.56 -8.61 1.50
N SER A 80 9.85 -8.93 1.34
CA SER A 80 10.71 -8.34 0.32
C SER A 80 10.29 -8.73 -1.10
N THR A 81 9.93 -10.01 -1.30
CA THR A 81 9.39 -10.50 -2.58
C THR A 81 8.04 -9.84 -2.87
N LEU A 82 7.17 -9.71 -1.86
CA LEU A 82 5.88 -9.01 -2.00
C LEU A 82 6.06 -7.54 -2.40
N MET A 83 7.03 -6.82 -1.83
CA MET A 83 7.32 -5.43 -2.23
C MET A 83 7.77 -5.34 -3.69
N LEU A 84 8.72 -6.18 -4.12
CA LEU A 84 9.20 -6.19 -5.50
C LEU A 84 8.11 -6.60 -6.49
N LEU A 85 7.29 -7.57 -6.11
CA LEU A 85 6.13 -8.00 -6.88
C LEU A 85 5.14 -6.85 -7.03
N THR A 86 4.85 -6.12 -5.94
CA THR A 86 3.94 -4.97 -5.96
C THR A 86 4.43 -3.90 -6.94
N VAL A 87 5.72 -3.53 -6.88
CA VAL A 87 6.30 -2.55 -7.81
C VAL A 87 6.17 -3.03 -9.25
N SER A 88 6.47 -4.30 -9.52
CA SER A 88 6.39 -4.88 -10.86
C SER A 88 4.95 -4.93 -11.40
N LEU A 89 4.00 -5.28 -10.55
CA LEU A 89 2.56 -5.27 -10.88
C LEU A 89 2.06 -3.86 -11.17
N VAL A 90 2.48 -2.86 -10.39
CA VAL A 90 2.13 -1.45 -10.64
C VAL A 90 2.69 -1.00 -11.98
N ILE A 91 3.96 -1.30 -12.29
CA ILE A 91 4.55 -0.97 -13.59
C ILE A 91 3.74 -1.62 -14.72
N TYR A 92 3.44 -2.92 -14.60
CA TYR A 92 2.62 -3.64 -15.59
C TYR A 92 1.26 -2.96 -15.79
N LEU A 93 0.56 -2.62 -14.70
CA LEU A 93 -0.76 -2.02 -14.74
C LEU A 93 -0.78 -0.66 -15.44
N TYR A 94 0.23 0.17 -15.19
CA TYR A 94 0.29 1.50 -15.80
C TYR A 94 0.83 1.50 -17.23
N THR A 95 1.50 0.44 -17.68
CA THR A 95 2.15 0.40 -19.00
C THR A 95 1.50 -0.61 -19.94
N ILE A 96 1.65 -1.89 -19.61
CA ILE A 96 1.28 -3.01 -20.49
C ILE A 96 -0.24 -3.21 -20.48
N ASP A 97 -0.88 -3.11 -19.32
CA ASP A 97 -2.33 -3.33 -19.19
C ASP A 97 -3.14 -2.33 -20.04
N SER A 98 -2.74 -1.06 -20.04
CA SER A 98 -3.38 -0.02 -20.87
C SER A 98 -3.18 -0.23 -22.37
N LEU A 99 -2.07 -0.85 -22.80
CA LEU A 99 -1.86 -1.19 -24.21
C LEU A 99 -2.71 -2.40 -24.61
N LEU A 100 -2.78 -3.39 -23.73
CA LEU A 100 -3.57 -4.60 -23.94
C LEU A 100 -5.07 -4.31 -24.00
N SER A 101 -5.58 -3.41 -23.16
CA SER A 101 -7.00 -3.01 -23.17
C SER A 101 -7.39 -2.40 -24.52
N LEU A 102 -6.60 -1.46 -25.04
CA LEU A 102 -6.81 -0.86 -26.36
C LEU A 102 -6.75 -1.89 -27.49
N LEU A 103 -5.81 -2.83 -27.41
CA LEU A 103 -5.63 -3.86 -28.43
C LEU A 103 -6.82 -4.85 -28.44
N VAL A 104 -7.29 -5.27 -27.26
CA VAL A 104 -8.48 -6.14 -27.14
C VAL A 104 -9.72 -5.42 -27.69
N GLU A 105 -9.92 -4.15 -27.34
CA GLU A 105 -11.04 -3.36 -27.87
C GLU A 105 -10.98 -3.21 -29.40
N HIS A 106 -9.78 -3.00 -29.95
CA HIS A 106 -9.58 -2.89 -31.39
C HIS A 106 -9.90 -4.19 -32.15
N ILE A 107 -9.52 -5.35 -31.60
CA ILE A 107 -9.75 -6.66 -32.25
C ILE A 107 -11.21 -7.09 -32.14
N MET A 108 -11.83 -6.91 -30.97
CA MET A 108 -13.17 -7.45 -30.70
C MET A 108 -14.32 -6.51 -31.06
N GLY A 109 -14.03 -5.23 -31.30
CA GLY A 109 -15.08 -4.24 -31.55
C GLY A 109 -15.95 -3.98 -30.31
N ARG A 110 -17.14 -3.42 -30.55
CA ARG A 110 -18.04 -2.77 -29.57
C ARG A 110 -18.02 -3.44 -28.19
N VAL A 111 -17.79 -2.63 -27.14
CA VAL A 111 -17.67 -3.01 -25.73
C VAL A 111 -18.76 -4.02 -25.33
N ASN A 112 -18.36 -5.27 -25.17
CA ASN A 112 -19.25 -6.36 -24.77
C ASN A 112 -18.62 -7.10 -23.58
N ILE A 113 -19.44 -7.81 -22.81
CA ILE A 113 -19.00 -8.57 -21.62
C ILE A 113 -17.82 -9.52 -21.91
N PHE A 114 -17.72 -10.00 -23.15
CA PHE A 114 -16.62 -10.83 -23.63
C PHE A 114 -15.25 -10.12 -23.59
N ASN A 115 -15.17 -8.80 -23.83
CA ASN A 115 -13.92 -8.05 -23.80
C ASN A 115 -13.33 -8.04 -22.38
N HIS A 116 -14.18 -7.82 -21.37
CA HIS A 116 -13.77 -7.85 -19.97
C HIS A 116 -13.30 -9.24 -19.53
N LEU A 117 -13.96 -10.29 -20.02
CA LEU A 117 -13.60 -11.68 -19.68
C LEU A 117 -12.23 -12.05 -20.27
N ILE A 118 -11.95 -11.60 -21.48
CA ILE A 118 -10.66 -11.83 -22.15
C ILE A 118 -9.55 -11.02 -21.52
N LEU A 119 -9.81 -9.76 -21.18
CA LEU A 119 -8.88 -8.94 -20.41
C LEU A 119 -8.55 -9.57 -19.06
N LEU A 120 -9.54 -10.15 -18.38
CA LEU A 120 -9.31 -10.89 -17.15
C LEU A 120 -8.38 -12.09 -17.36
N LEU A 121 -8.58 -12.90 -18.40
CA LEU A 121 -7.69 -14.03 -18.70
C LEU A 121 -6.26 -13.57 -19.02
N ILE A 122 -6.11 -12.52 -19.83
CA ILE A 122 -4.80 -11.96 -20.18
C ILE A 122 -4.10 -11.44 -18.91
N ARG A 123 -4.81 -10.74 -18.03
CA ARG A 123 -4.29 -10.25 -16.75
C ARG A 123 -3.84 -11.39 -15.83
N ILE A 124 -4.64 -12.45 -15.69
CA ILE A 124 -4.24 -13.63 -14.91
C ILE A 124 -2.96 -14.24 -15.47
N LEU A 125 -2.86 -14.41 -16.79
CA LEU A 125 -1.67 -14.97 -17.44
C LEU A 125 -0.44 -14.08 -17.23
N ALA A 126 -0.60 -12.77 -17.38
CA ALA A 126 0.47 -11.80 -17.19
C ALA A 126 0.97 -11.80 -15.72
N PHE A 127 0.07 -11.73 -14.75
CA PHE A 127 0.42 -11.75 -13.32
C PHE A 127 1.07 -13.06 -12.91
N TYR A 128 0.57 -14.19 -13.43
CA TYR A 128 1.20 -15.49 -13.21
C TYR A 128 2.64 -15.52 -13.76
N THR A 129 2.86 -14.96 -14.96
CA THR A 129 4.18 -14.88 -15.57
C THR A 129 5.12 -13.99 -14.77
N ILE A 130 4.65 -12.83 -14.30
CA ILE A 130 5.42 -11.95 -13.41
C ILE A 130 5.77 -12.70 -12.12
N GLY A 131 4.83 -13.44 -11.53
CA GLY A 131 5.09 -14.22 -10.33
C GLY A 131 6.12 -15.33 -10.50
N LEU A 132 6.21 -15.94 -11.69
CA LEU A 132 7.26 -16.92 -12.00
C LEU A 132 8.66 -16.29 -12.04
N ILE A 133 8.78 -15.03 -12.49
CA ILE A 133 10.07 -14.31 -12.51
C ILE A 133 10.61 -14.11 -11.08
N PHE A 134 9.72 -13.99 -10.10
CA PHE A 134 10.06 -13.83 -8.68
C PHE A 134 10.14 -15.16 -7.90
N ASP A 135 10.17 -16.29 -8.61
CA ASP A 135 10.28 -17.65 -8.04
C ASP A 135 9.19 -17.96 -7.00
N LEU A 136 7.97 -17.49 -7.26
CA LEU A 136 6.83 -17.75 -6.39
C LEU A 136 6.38 -19.21 -6.51
N ASN A 137 6.05 -19.82 -5.37
CA ASN A 137 5.41 -21.13 -5.32
C ASN A 137 4.16 -21.14 -6.23
N GLN A 138 4.00 -22.19 -7.03
CA GLN A 138 2.93 -22.32 -8.02
C GLN A 138 1.53 -22.06 -7.44
N LYS A 139 1.25 -22.57 -6.23
CA LYS A 139 -0.06 -22.35 -5.57
C LYS A 139 -0.28 -20.88 -5.25
N SER A 140 0.70 -20.26 -4.60
CA SER A 140 0.67 -18.85 -4.18
C SER A 140 0.61 -17.89 -5.37
N ASN A 141 1.34 -18.22 -6.44
CA ASN A 141 1.36 -17.45 -7.67
C ASN A 141 -0.02 -17.44 -8.36
N VAL A 142 -0.66 -18.60 -8.51
CA VAL A 142 -2.00 -18.69 -9.11
C VAL A 142 -3.02 -17.92 -8.27
N ILE A 143 -2.98 -18.09 -6.93
CA ILE A 143 -3.90 -17.39 -6.02
C ILE A 143 -3.75 -15.87 -6.17
N LEU A 144 -2.51 -15.35 -6.14
CA LEU A 144 -2.25 -13.92 -6.31
C LEU A 144 -2.71 -13.42 -7.69
N ALA A 145 -2.37 -14.12 -8.76
CA ALA A 145 -2.73 -13.72 -10.11
C ALA A 145 -4.26 -13.60 -10.29
N VAL A 146 -5.01 -14.58 -9.78
CA VAL A 146 -6.47 -14.58 -9.83
C VAL A 146 -7.06 -13.46 -8.97
N ILE A 147 -6.62 -13.32 -7.72
CA ILE A 147 -7.16 -12.30 -6.81
C ILE A 147 -6.90 -10.89 -7.34
N VAL A 148 -5.68 -10.60 -7.77
CA VAL A 148 -5.31 -9.27 -8.26
C VAL A 148 -6.08 -8.94 -9.54
N ALA A 149 -6.14 -9.87 -10.51
CA ALA A 149 -6.93 -9.66 -11.73
C ALA A 149 -8.42 -9.45 -11.44
N PHE A 150 -8.96 -10.19 -10.48
CA PHE A 150 -10.36 -10.06 -10.08
C PHE A 150 -10.65 -8.72 -9.40
N ILE A 151 -9.75 -8.24 -8.53
CA ILE A 151 -9.87 -6.92 -7.90
C ILE A 151 -9.91 -5.82 -8.97
N ILE A 152 -9.04 -5.88 -9.97
CA ILE A 152 -9.01 -4.89 -11.06
C ILE A 152 -10.31 -4.94 -11.88
N LEU A 153 -10.81 -6.13 -12.19
CA LEU A 153 -12.08 -6.28 -12.88
C LEU A 153 -13.23 -5.65 -12.07
N LEU A 154 -13.25 -5.82 -10.75
CA LEU A 154 -14.24 -5.17 -9.89
C LEU A 154 -14.11 -3.65 -9.95
N PHE A 155 -12.89 -3.10 -9.88
CA PHE A 155 -12.68 -1.66 -10.02
C PHE A 155 -13.20 -1.12 -11.36
N GLU A 156 -12.93 -1.83 -12.46
CA GLU A 156 -13.40 -1.48 -13.80
C GLU A 156 -14.94 -1.51 -13.87
N ALA A 157 -15.57 -2.55 -13.33
CA ALA A 157 -17.03 -2.68 -13.25
C ALA A 157 -17.68 -1.57 -12.41
N PHE A 158 -17.05 -1.17 -11.30
CA PHE A 158 -17.52 -0.05 -10.48
C PHE A 158 -17.36 1.30 -11.20
N ASN A 159 -16.27 1.50 -11.94
CA ASN A 159 -16.03 2.75 -12.66
C ASN A 159 -17.00 2.94 -13.84
N ASN A 160 -17.25 1.87 -14.61
CA ASN A 160 -18.19 1.92 -15.74
C ASN A 160 -19.62 2.29 -15.29
N LYS A 161 -20.08 1.73 -14.16
CA LYS A 161 -21.39 2.10 -13.59
C LYS A 161 -21.49 3.58 -13.18
N LYS A 162 -20.39 4.19 -12.77
CA LYS A 162 -20.36 5.60 -12.38
C LYS A 162 -20.48 6.52 -13.59
N GLU A 163 -19.91 6.14 -14.72
CA GLU A 163 -20.00 6.89 -15.98
C GLU A 163 -21.41 6.83 -16.61
N GLU A 164 -22.08 5.68 -16.51
CA GLU A 164 -23.49 5.51 -16.92
C GLU A 164 -24.48 6.31 -16.03
N GLY A 165 -24.14 6.52 -14.75
CA GLY A 165 -24.95 7.34 -13.83
C GLY A 165 -24.80 8.84 -14.02
N ASN A 166 -23.71 9.31 -14.63
CA ASN A 166 -23.41 10.74 -14.80
C ASN A 166 -23.81 11.29 -16.18
N THR A 167 -24.22 10.42 -17.09
CA THR A 167 -24.75 10.77 -18.42
C THR A 167 -26.28 10.85 -18.46
N ASN A 168 -26.95 10.45 -17.39
CA ASN A 168 -28.41 10.50 -17.22
C ASN A 168 -28.86 11.53 -16.16
N GLY A 169 -27.99 12.47 -15.78
CA GLY A 169 -28.26 13.57 -14.84
C GLY A 169 -28.40 14.91 -15.55
#